data_AF-A0AA38YHI3-F1
#
_entry.id   AF-A0AA38YHI3-F1
#
_cell.length_a   1.000
_cell.length_b   1.000
_cell.length_c   1.000
_cell.angle_alpha   90.00
_cell.angle_beta   90.00
_cell.angle_gamma   90.00
#
_symmetry.space_group_name_H-M   'P 1'
#
loop_
_entity.id
_entity.type
_entity.pdbx_description
1 polymer ?
#
loop_
_entity_poly.entity_id
_entity_poly.type
_entity_poly.pdbx_seq_one_letter_code
_entity_poly.pdbx_strand_id
1 'polypeptide(L)'
;MPPREESEESERPLLSGAHDSEEDTLDETAYDSSEKVVIVGIEDGDDGDWSTAPPFSWKKLWLFTGPGFLMSIAFLDPGNLEGDLQAGAIAGYSLLWLLLWATAMGLLVQLLAARLGVATGRHLAELCRDEYPKWARMVLWVMAELALIGADIQEVIGSAIAIKILSNGVLPLWSGVIITAFDCFIFLFLENYGVRKLEAVFAVLIATMAITFAWMFGEAKPNGIELLLGILIPKLSSRTIKQAVGVVGCIIMPHNVFLHSALVQSREIDHSKKGRVQEALNYYSIESTVALMLSFIINLFVTTVFAKGFYGTEQANNIGLVNAGQYLQEKYGGGFFPILYIWGIGLLAAGQSSTITGTYAGQFIMGGFLNLRLKKWIRALITRSCAIVPTMIVALVFDTSEDTLDVMNEWLNVLQSIQIPFALIPLLCLVSKEQIMGAFKIGPVLKVSCSLFYSEPG
;
A
#
# COMPACT_ATOMS: atom_id res chain seq x y z
N MET A 1 21.29 -63.48 -50.57
CA MET A 1 20.71 -62.47 -49.66
C MET A 1 19.44 -63.05 -49.06
N PRO A 2 19.10 -62.71 -47.81
CA PRO A 2 17.98 -63.33 -47.08
C PRO A 2 16.59 -62.83 -47.53
N PRO A 3 15.49 -63.53 -47.18
CA PRO A 3 14.13 -63.22 -47.63
C PRO A 3 13.19 -62.66 -46.54
N ARG A 4 12.09 -62.02 -47.02
CA ARG A 4 10.67 -61.97 -46.55
C ARG A 4 10.23 -62.08 -45.08
N GLU A 5 9.10 -61.39 -44.85
CA GLU A 5 8.06 -61.58 -43.79
C GLU A 5 8.52 -61.30 -42.34
N GLU A 6 7.74 -60.67 -41.44
CA GLU A 6 6.40 -60.05 -41.51
C GLU A 6 6.43 -58.69 -40.72
N SER A 7 5.42 -58.03 -40.13
CA SER A 7 4.01 -58.30 -39.76
C SER A 7 3.16 -56.99 -39.82
N GLU A 8 1.97 -56.97 -39.19
CA GLU A 8 1.03 -55.83 -39.11
C GLU A 8 0.94 -55.17 -37.69
N GLU A 9 0.23 -54.02 -37.61
CA GLU A 9 -0.44 -53.33 -36.48
C GLU A 9 -0.10 -51.82 -36.38
N SER A 10 -1.00 -50.90 -36.01
CA SER A 10 -2.46 -50.85 -36.22
C SER A 10 -2.95 -49.38 -36.19
N GLU A 11 -4.17 -49.17 -36.69
CA GLU A 11 -5.06 -48.00 -36.65
C GLU A 11 -4.60 -46.67 -35.98
N ARG A 12 -4.62 -45.59 -36.78
CA ARG A 12 -4.98 -44.24 -36.30
C ARG A 12 -6.15 -43.71 -37.14
N PRO A 13 -7.40 -43.77 -36.65
CA PRO A 13 -8.56 -43.27 -37.38
C PRO A 13 -8.61 -41.73 -37.39
N LEU A 14 -9.25 -41.18 -38.41
CA LEU A 14 -9.52 -39.75 -38.58
C LEU A 14 -10.97 -39.41 -38.24
N LEU A 15 -11.17 -38.21 -37.69
CA LEU A 15 -12.39 -37.39 -37.78
C LEU A 15 -13.72 -37.97 -37.24
N SER A 16 -14.14 -37.49 -36.08
CA SER A 16 -15.48 -36.89 -35.91
C SER A 16 -15.47 -35.92 -34.72
N GLY A 17 -16.03 -34.73 -34.88
CA GLY A 17 -16.06 -33.72 -33.81
C GLY A 17 -17.21 -33.94 -32.82
N ALA A 18 -16.99 -33.53 -31.57
CA ALA A 18 -18.04 -33.19 -30.62
C ALA A 18 -17.84 -31.72 -30.22
N HIS A 19 -18.93 -30.96 -30.13
CA HIS A 19 -18.92 -29.68 -29.42
C HIS A 19 -18.95 -29.99 -27.92
N ASP A 20 -17.90 -29.63 -27.20
CA ASP A 20 -17.99 -29.22 -25.80
C ASP A 20 -17.19 -27.92 -25.66
N SER A 21 -17.72 -26.97 -24.89
CA SER A 21 -17.24 -25.59 -24.84
C SER A 21 -16.28 -25.38 -23.67
N GLU A 22 -14.97 -25.47 -23.94
CA GLU A 22 -13.94 -24.99 -23.01
C GLU A 22 -13.86 -23.45 -23.05
N GLU A 23 -14.74 -22.79 -22.29
CA GLU A 23 -14.71 -21.33 -22.08
C GLU A 23 -13.62 -20.90 -21.08
N ASP A 24 -12.65 -20.11 -21.55
CA ASP A 24 -11.90 -19.08 -20.82
C ASP A 24 -11.60 -19.28 -19.32
N THR A 25 -10.82 -20.32 -19.00
CA THR A 25 -10.02 -20.40 -17.76
C THR A 25 -8.52 -20.16 -18.02
N LEU A 26 -8.20 -19.04 -18.66
CA LEU A 26 -6.87 -18.43 -18.51
C LEU A 26 -6.70 -17.97 -17.06
N ASP A 27 -5.60 -18.37 -16.44
CA ASP A 27 -5.41 -18.33 -14.99
C ASP A 27 -4.80 -16.97 -14.57
N GLU A 28 -5.64 -15.95 -14.40
CA GLU A 28 -5.22 -14.58 -14.01
C GLU A 28 -4.49 -14.54 -12.65
N THR A 29 -3.16 -14.53 -12.67
CA THR A 29 -2.34 -14.09 -11.53
C THR A 29 -2.19 -12.56 -11.52
N ALA A 30 -1.94 -11.97 -10.34
CA ALA A 30 -1.92 -10.51 -10.16
C ALA A 30 -0.96 -9.78 -11.13
N TYR A 31 0.23 -10.38 -11.31
CA TYR A 31 1.07 -10.27 -12.51
C TYR A 31 0.93 -11.59 -13.27
N ASP A 32 0.71 -11.56 -14.59
CA ASP A 32 0.91 -12.76 -15.41
C ASP A 32 2.42 -13.08 -15.50
N SER A 33 2.72 -14.36 -15.65
CA SER A 33 4.02 -14.88 -16.09
C SER A 33 4.59 -14.15 -17.32
N SER A 34 3.74 -13.68 -18.24
CA SER A 34 4.15 -12.88 -19.41
C SER A 34 4.48 -11.41 -19.11
N GLU A 35 4.03 -10.87 -17.97
CA GLU A 35 4.23 -9.46 -17.59
C GLU A 35 5.44 -9.22 -16.67
N LYS A 36 6.07 -10.28 -16.17
CA LYS A 36 7.31 -10.16 -15.38
C LYS A 36 8.35 -9.36 -16.15
N VAL A 37 8.91 -8.34 -15.51
CA VAL A 37 10.00 -7.57 -16.11
C VAL A 37 11.29 -8.35 -15.92
N VAL A 38 11.65 -9.12 -16.95
CA VAL A 38 12.87 -9.91 -17.05
C VAL A 38 14.08 -8.98 -17.04
N ILE A 39 14.74 -8.82 -15.89
CA ILE A 39 15.99 -8.04 -15.76
C ILE A 39 17.18 -8.91 -16.15
N VAL A 40 17.20 -9.36 -17.41
CA VAL A 40 18.31 -10.07 -18.04
C VAL A 40 18.97 -9.17 -19.08
N GLY A 41 20.30 -9.13 -19.10
CA GLY A 41 21.05 -8.61 -20.25
C GLY A 41 21.31 -7.10 -20.27
N ILE A 42 21.91 -6.55 -19.21
CA ILE A 42 22.74 -5.33 -19.35
C ILE A 42 24.10 -5.57 -18.70
N GLU A 43 25.10 -5.84 -19.55
CA GLU A 43 26.54 -5.82 -19.26
C GLU A 43 27.05 -6.85 -18.24
N ASP A 44 26.45 -8.05 -18.21
CA ASP A 44 26.97 -9.19 -17.47
C ASP A 44 27.20 -10.38 -18.43
N GLY A 45 28.46 -10.68 -18.74
CA GLY A 45 28.87 -11.95 -19.36
C GLY A 45 28.80 -13.09 -18.33
N ASP A 46 28.67 -14.34 -18.78
CA ASP A 46 28.32 -15.45 -17.87
C ASP A 46 29.48 -15.85 -16.92
N ASP A 47 30.73 -15.54 -17.30
CA ASP A 47 31.99 -15.88 -16.62
C ASP A 47 32.33 -15.02 -15.37
N GLY A 48 31.33 -14.56 -14.62
CA GLY A 48 31.50 -13.74 -13.40
C GLY A 48 31.52 -14.55 -12.09
N ASP A 49 32.28 -14.09 -11.09
CA ASP A 49 32.15 -14.63 -9.71
C ASP A 49 30.90 -14.06 -9.01
N TRP A 50 29.82 -14.84 -9.08
CA TRP A 50 28.52 -14.53 -8.47
C TRP A 50 28.49 -14.71 -6.94
N SER A 51 29.64 -14.85 -6.27
CA SER A 51 29.74 -14.81 -4.80
C SER A 51 29.56 -13.40 -4.23
N THR A 52 29.92 -12.35 -4.99
CA THR A 52 29.83 -10.95 -4.58
C THR A 52 28.76 -10.18 -5.36
N ALA A 53 28.26 -9.08 -4.81
CA ALA A 53 27.32 -8.22 -5.51
C ALA A 53 28.06 -7.35 -6.57
N PRO A 54 27.59 -7.32 -7.83
CA PRO A 54 28.16 -6.46 -8.87
C PRO A 54 28.01 -4.96 -8.54
N PRO A 55 28.80 -4.07 -9.19
CA PRO A 55 28.83 -2.65 -8.89
C PRO A 55 27.49 -1.94 -9.20
N PHE A 56 27.18 -0.92 -8.39
CA PHE A 56 25.96 -0.14 -8.53
C PHE A 56 25.89 0.62 -9.86
N SER A 57 24.86 0.29 -10.65
CA SER A 57 24.47 1.02 -11.87
C SER A 57 23.14 1.74 -11.69
N TRP A 58 23.10 3.03 -12.04
CA TRP A 58 21.87 3.84 -12.11
C TRP A 58 20.87 3.31 -13.14
N LYS A 59 21.34 2.72 -14.24
CA LYS A 59 20.47 2.14 -15.28
C LYS A 59 19.75 0.89 -14.78
N LYS A 60 20.41 0.09 -13.93
CA LYS A 60 19.78 -1.05 -13.24
C LYS A 60 18.79 -0.57 -12.16
N LEU A 61 19.11 0.48 -11.38
CA LEU A 61 18.15 1.08 -10.42
C LEU A 61 16.81 1.39 -11.09
N TRP A 62 16.82 2.12 -12.22
CA TRP A 62 15.61 2.46 -12.99
C TRP A 62 14.80 1.26 -13.52
N LEU A 63 15.39 0.05 -13.59
CA LEU A 63 14.67 -1.18 -13.97
C LEU A 63 14.04 -1.87 -12.76
N PHE A 64 14.67 -1.80 -11.59
CA PHE A 64 14.08 -2.27 -10.34
C PHE A 64 12.94 -1.35 -9.86
N THR A 65 13.04 -0.03 -10.09
CA THR A 65 12.00 0.96 -9.76
C THR A 65 10.58 0.54 -10.19
N GLY A 66 9.65 0.67 -9.27
CA GLY A 66 8.22 0.38 -9.42
C GLY A 66 7.61 -0.07 -8.09
N PRO A 67 8.00 -1.25 -7.55
CA PRO A 67 7.42 -1.82 -6.32
C PRO A 67 7.46 -0.91 -5.09
N GLY A 68 8.56 -0.19 -4.87
CA GLY A 68 8.71 0.72 -3.74
C GLY A 68 7.86 1.98 -3.88
N PHE A 69 7.72 2.51 -5.10
CA PHE A 69 6.85 3.66 -5.39
C PHE A 69 5.36 3.32 -5.37
N LEU A 70 4.96 2.16 -5.92
CA LEU A 70 3.57 1.69 -5.85
C LEU A 70 3.13 1.50 -4.39
N MET A 71 4.02 0.96 -3.56
CA MET A 71 3.79 0.84 -2.11
C MET A 71 3.81 2.19 -1.37
N SER A 72 4.67 3.15 -1.76
CA SER A 72 4.71 4.47 -1.12
C SER A 72 3.52 5.37 -1.46
N ILE A 73 2.81 5.11 -2.56
CA ILE A 73 1.54 5.80 -2.88
C ILE A 73 0.45 5.45 -1.86
N ALA A 74 0.44 4.22 -1.31
CA ALA A 74 -0.50 3.86 -0.26
C ALA A 74 -0.21 4.58 1.09
N PHE A 75 0.95 5.21 1.27
CA PHE A 75 1.22 6.13 2.39
C PHE A 75 0.61 7.53 2.15
N LEU A 76 -0.03 7.77 1.01
CA LEU A 76 -0.66 9.03 0.60
C LEU A 76 -2.17 8.85 0.31
N ASP A 77 -2.76 7.78 0.87
CA ASP A 77 -4.16 7.43 0.73
C ASP A 77 -5.09 8.38 1.55
N PRO A 78 -6.42 8.33 1.35
CA PRO A 78 -7.35 9.12 2.15
C PRO A 78 -7.27 8.87 3.66
N GLY A 79 -6.96 7.65 4.11
CA GLY A 79 -6.85 7.29 5.53
C GLY A 79 -5.66 7.94 6.23
N ASN A 80 -4.50 8.01 5.57
CA ASN A 80 -3.32 8.69 6.11
C ASN A 80 -3.40 10.22 5.97
N LEU A 81 -3.96 10.74 4.87
CA LEU A 81 -4.23 12.19 4.74
C LEU A 81 -5.15 12.70 5.84
N GLU A 82 -6.21 11.95 6.19
CA GLU A 82 -7.10 12.28 7.31
C GLU A 82 -6.38 12.18 8.67
N GLY A 83 -5.57 11.13 8.88
CA GLY A 83 -4.77 10.96 10.09
C GLY A 83 -3.81 12.13 10.34
N ASP A 84 -3.08 12.57 9.30
CA ASP A 84 -2.13 13.68 9.36
C ASP A 84 -2.80 15.04 9.54
N LEU A 85 -3.92 15.31 8.87
CA LEU A 85 -4.62 16.60 9.01
C LEU A 85 -5.28 16.73 10.40
N GLN A 86 -5.88 15.66 10.92
CA GLN A 86 -6.41 15.61 12.28
C GLN A 86 -5.28 15.73 13.32
N ALA A 87 -4.17 15.00 13.15
CA ALA A 87 -3.00 15.09 14.03
C ALA A 87 -2.40 16.50 14.05
N GLY A 88 -2.26 17.12 12.88
CA GLY A 88 -1.78 18.49 12.74
C GLY A 88 -2.68 19.49 13.45
N ALA A 89 -3.99 19.47 13.18
CA ALA A 89 -4.92 20.43 13.77
C ALA A 89 -5.17 20.23 15.27
N ILE A 90 -5.34 19.00 15.74
CA ILE A 90 -5.69 18.70 17.15
C ILE A 90 -4.44 18.72 18.05
N ALA A 91 -3.30 18.21 17.57
CA ALA A 91 -2.08 18.04 18.36
C ALA A 91 -0.94 19.01 17.99
N GLY A 92 -1.09 19.78 16.92
CA GLY A 92 -0.07 20.72 16.46
C GLY A 92 1.21 19.98 16.08
N TYR A 93 2.36 20.58 16.39
CA TYR A 93 3.65 19.94 16.15
C TYR A 93 4.01 18.81 17.15
N SER A 94 3.14 18.48 18.11
CA SER A 94 3.49 17.52 19.18
C SER A 94 3.53 16.05 18.74
N LEU A 95 2.98 15.71 17.57
CA LEU A 95 3.03 14.36 17.00
C LEU A 95 4.03 14.21 15.84
N LEU A 96 4.81 15.25 15.48
CA LEU A 96 5.76 15.15 14.35
C LEU A 96 6.91 14.16 14.60
N TRP A 97 7.35 14.00 15.86
CA TRP A 97 8.28 12.94 16.23
C TRP A 97 7.67 11.55 15.99
N LEU A 98 6.37 11.39 16.25
CA LEU A 98 5.67 10.13 16.08
C LEU A 98 5.47 9.81 14.59
N LEU A 99 5.12 10.81 13.77
CA LEU A 99 5.10 10.71 12.31
C LEU A 99 6.46 10.25 11.76
N LEU A 100 7.57 10.85 12.21
CA LEU A 100 8.93 10.43 11.83
C LEU A 100 9.25 9.00 12.26
N TRP A 101 9.02 8.66 13.53
CA TRP A 101 9.35 7.32 14.05
C TRP A 101 8.44 6.23 13.49
N ALA A 102 7.15 6.51 13.26
CA ALA A 102 6.22 5.60 12.60
C ALA A 102 6.61 5.38 11.14
N THR A 103 7.02 6.42 10.39
CA THR A 103 7.47 6.24 9.00
C THR A 103 8.83 5.54 8.91
N ALA A 104 9.75 5.79 9.86
CA ALA A 104 11.01 5.06 9.96
C ALA A 104 10.81 3.58 10.33
N MET A 105 9.85 3.27 11.21
CA MET A 105 9.44 1.91 11.53
C MET A 105 8.73 1.25 10.34
N GLY A 106 7.85 1.97 9.65
CA GLY A 106 7.22 1.55 8.40
C GLY A 106 8.27 1.18 7.35
N LEU A 107 9.29 2.02 7.13
CA LEU A 107 10.41 1.72 6.26
C LEU A 107 11.16 0.46 6.70
N LEU A 108 11.47 0.29 8.00
CA LEU A 108 12.10 -0.94 8.50
C LEU A 108 11.26 -2.19 8.18
N VAL A 109 9.95 -2.15 8.43
CA VAL A 109 9.01 -3.24 8.14
C VAL A 109 8.95 -3.52 6.63
N GLN A 110 8.91 -2.48 5.80
CA GLN A 110 8.87 -2.61 4.35
C GLN A 110 10.18 -3.16 3.77
N LEU A 111 11.34 -2.77 4.30
CA LEU A 111 12.64 -3.35 3.96
C LEU A 111 12.75 -4.83 4.36
N LEU A 112 12.10 -5.23 5.46
CA LEU A 112 12.03 -6.63 5.89
C LEU A 112 11.07 -7.44 5.00
N ALA A 113 9.93 -6.87 4.59
CA ALA A 113 8.98 -7.49 3.66
C ALA A 113 9.59 -7.71 2.27
N ALA A 114 10.25 -6.69 1.72
CA ALA A 114 11.04 -6.79 0.49
C ALA A 114 12.15 -7.84 0.61
N ARG A 115 12.89 -7.84 1.73
CA ARG A 115 13.96 -8.84 1.96
C ARG A 115 13.44 -10.26 2.02
N LEU A 116 12.28 -10.50 2.62
CA LEU A 116 11.65 -11.83 2.65
C LEU A 116 11.31 -12.31 1.23
N GLY A 117 10.64 -11.47 0.44
CA GLY A 117 10.25 -11.79 -0.94
C GLY A 117 11.45 -12.06 -1.85
N VAL A 118 12.47 -11.20 -1.80
CA VAL A 118 13.68 -11.28 -2.63
C VAL A 118 14.61 -12.45 -2.26
N ALA A 119 14.70 -12.80 -0.96
CA ALA A 119 15.60 -13.87 -0.53
C ALA A 119 15.00 -15.27 -0.67
N THR A 120 13.67 -15.40 -0.60
CA THR A 120 12.96 -16.70 -0.61
C THR A 120 12.26 -17.02 -1.92
N GLY A 121 12.04 -16.02 -2.79
CA GLY A 121 11.22 -16.15 -3.99
C GLY A 121 9.73 -16.35 -3.71
N ARG A 122 9.27 -16.07 -2.48
CA ARG A 122 7.90 -16.34 -2.00
C ARG A 122 7.40 -15.20 -1.11
N HIS A 123 6.10 -14.88 -1.18
CA HIS A 123 5.53 -13.77 -0.42
C HIS A 123 5.10 -14.18 0.99
N LEU A 124 4.95 -13.18 1.88
CA LEU A 124 4.70 -13.38 3.31
C LEU A 124 3.50 -14.31 3.60
N ALA A 125 2.40 -14.17 2.85
CA ALA A 125 1.19 -14.99 3.04
C ALA A 125 1.39 -16.48 2.69
N GLU A 126 2.26 -16.81 1.73
CA GLU A 126 2.61 -18.20 1.43
C GLU A 126 3.47 -18.83 2.54
N LEU A 127 4.51 -18.11 2.98
CA LEU A 127 5.39 -18.60 4.03
C LEU A 127 4.65 -18.73 5.37
N CYS A 128 3.70 -17.82 5.66
CA CYS A 128 2.79 -17.98 6.79
C CYS A 128 1.87 -19.21 6.67
N ARG A 129 1.55 -19.67 5.46
CA ARG A 129 0.70 -20.85 5.26
C ARG A 129 1.44 -22.15 5.51
N ASP A 130 2.71 -22.22 5.15
CA ASP A 130 3.50 -23.44 5.28
C ASP A 130 4.07 -23.61 6.70
N GLU A 131 4.39 -22.49 7.36
CA GLU A 131 5.04 -22.49 8.69
C GLU A 131 4.06 -22.48 9.88
N TYR A 132 2.80 -22.07 9.70
CA TYR A 132 1.81 -22.02 10.79
C TYR A 132 0.70 -23.08 10.66
N PRO A 133 0.24 -23.66 11.78
CA PRO A 133 -0.87 -24.63 11.77
C PRO A 133 -2.17 -23.98 11.26
N LYS A 134 -3.04 -24.82 10.69
CA LYS A 134 -4.28 -24.38 10.00
C LYS A 134 -5.10 -23.34 10.77
N TRP A 135 -5.24 -23.47 12.10
CA TRP A 135 -6.00 -22.51 12.91
C TRP A 135 -5.35 -21.11 12.91
N ALA A 136 -4.05 -21.02 13.15
CA ALA A 136 -3.32 -19.75 13.18
C ALA A 136 -3.29 -19.11 11.80
N ARG A 137 -3.10 -19.92 10.75
CA ARG A 137 -3.20 -19.49 9.34
C ARG A 137 -4.56 -18.87 9.02
N MET A 138 -5.67 -19.45 9.49
CA MET A 138 -7.01 -18.88 9.28
C MET A 138 -7.21 -17.57 10.06
N VAL A 139 -6.68 -17.45 11.28
CA VAL A 139 -6.73 -16.19 12.06
C VAL A 139 -5.94 -15.09 11.34
N LEU A 140 -4.71 -15.38 10.91
CA LEU A 140 -3.89 -14.42 10.15
C LEU A 140 -4.57 -13.98 8.85
N TRP A 141 -5.23 -14.90 8.14
CA TRP A 141 -6.02 -14.54 6.95
C TRP A 141 -7.20 -13.62 7.28
N VAL A 142 -8.06 -13.97 8.26
CA VAL A 142 -9.21 -13.13 8.66
C VAL A 142 -8.76 -11.74 9.11
N MET A 143 -7.65 -11.65 9.82
CA MET A 143 -7.08 -10.37 10.29
C MET A 143 -6.52 -9.53 9.12
N ALA A 144 -5.84 -10.15 8.16
CA ALA A 144 -5.37 -9.48 6.95
C ALA A 144 -6.53 -9.02 6.03
N GLU A 145 -7.60 -9.81 5.91
CA GLU A 145 -8.83 -9.43 5.19
C GLU A 145 -9.55 -8.26 5.89
N LEU A 146 -9.63 -8.26 7.22
CA LEU A 146 -10.25 -7.18 7.99
C LEU A 146 -9.45 -5.87 7.89
N ALA A 147 -8.11 -5.95 7.87
CA ALA A 147 -7.23 -4.81 7.58
C ALA A 147 -7.43 -4.26 6.16
N LEU A 148 -7.68 -5.14 5.18
CA LEU A 148 -7.93 -4.76 3.79
C LEU A 148 -9.29 -4.07 3.63
N ILE A 149 -10.37 -4.68 4.15
CA ILE A 149 -11.72 -4.08 4.11
C ILE A 149 -11.74 -2.75 4.86
N GLY A 150 -10.98 -2.63 5.96
CA GLY A 150 -10.81 -1.37 6.68
C GLY A 150 -10.23 -0.24 5.82
N ALA A 151 -9.28 -0.56 4.93
CA ALA A 151 -8.70 0.42 4.00
C ALA A 151 -9.65 0.71 2.82
N ASP A 152 -10.27 -0.31 2.22
CA ASP A 152 -11.26 -0.18 1.14
C ASP A 152 -12.42 0.76 1.54
N ILE A 153 -12.84 0.72 2.81
CA ILE A 153 -13.80 1.69 3.38
C ILE A 153 -13.25 3.13 3.33
N GLN A 154 -12.00 3.36 3.74
CA GLN A 154 -11.36 4.69 3.72
C GLN A 154 -11.20 5.23 2.28
N GLU A 155 -10.90 4.36 1.32
CA GLU A 155 -10.86 4.71 -0.11
C GLU A 155 -12.22 5.14 -0.65
N VAL A 156 -13.28 4.38 -0.33
CA VAL A 156 -14.66 4.64 -0.75
C VAL A 156 -15.16 5.96 -0.14
N ILE A 157 -14.84 6.21 1.13
CA ILE A 157 -15.13 7.49 1.80
C ILE A 157 -14.38 8.64 1.13
N GLY A 158 -13.05 8.54 0.99
CA GLY A 158 -12.23 9.59 0.39
C GLY A 158 -12.63 9.93 -1.04
N SER A 159 -12.91 8.92 -1.86
CA SER A 159 -13.36 9.09 -3.24
C SER A 159 -14.77 9.70 -3.33
N ALA A 160 -15.69 9.31 -2.43
CA ALA A 160 -17.02 9.91 -2.36
C ALA A 160 -16.99 11.38 -1.88
N ILE A 161 -16.10 11.69 -0.92
CA ILE A 161 -15.86 13.07 -0.45
C ILE A 161 -15.23 13.90 -1.57
N ALA A 162 -14.27 13.36 -2.31
CA ALA A 162 -13.72 14.02 -3.49
C ALA A 162 -14.80 14.35 -4.53
N ILE A 163 -15.74 13.43 -4.80
CA ILE A 163 -16.88 13.68 -5.70
C ILE A 163 -17.82 14.78 -5.16
N LYS A 164 -18.11 14.80 -3.84
CA LYS A 164 -18.85 15.90 -3.19
C LYS A 164 -18.13 17.25 -3.36
N ILE A 165 -16.81 17.29 -3.20
CA ILE A 165 -15.99 18.51 -3.36
C ILE A 165 -15.94 18.98 -4.82
N LEU A 166 -15.64 18.09 -5.77
CA LEU A 166 -15.53 18.42 -7.19
C LEU A 166 -16.87 18.84 -7.82
N SER A 167 -17.99 18.36 -7.28
CA SER A 167 -19.34 18.79 -7.66
C SER A 167 -19.83 20.05 -6.93
N ASN A 168 -18.99 20.72 -6.13
CA ASN A 168 -19.36 21.86 -5.27
C ASN A 168 -20.56 21.57 -4.36
N GLY A 169 -20.67 20.35 -3.85
CA GLY A 169 -21.76 19.89 -2.97
C GLY A 169 -23.07 19.55 -3.68
N VAL A 170 -23.14 19.60 -5.02
CA VAL A 170 -24.34 19.21 -5.78
C VAL A 170 -24.62 17.70 -5.68
N LEU A 171 -23.58 16.87 -5.55
CA LEU A 171 -23.73 15.44 -5.29
C LEU A 171 -23.62 15.16 -3.78
N PRO A 172 -24.67 14.64 -3.11
CA PRO A 172 -24.61 14.25 -1.70
C PRO A 172 -23.73 13.00 -1.53
N LEU A 173 -23.22 12.77 -0.32
CA LEU A 173 -22.19 11.76 -0.06
C LEU A 173 -22.62 10.35 -0.49
N TRP A 174 -23.85 9.95 -0.18
CA TRP A 174 -24.39 8.63 -0.57
C TRP A 174 -24.36 8.43 -2.09
N SER A 175 -24.55 9.49 -2.89
CA SER A 175 -24.46 9.39 -4.36
C SER A 175 -23.01 9.23 -4.84
N GLY A 176 -22.05 9.85 -4.14
CA GLY A 176 -20.62 9.59 -4.33
C GLY A 176 -20.26 8.13 -4.03
N VAL A 177 -20.79 7.56 -2.94
CA VAL A 177 -20.56 6.14 -2.57
C VAL A 177 -21.20 5.16 -3.58
N ILE A 178 -22.30 5.54 -4.26
CA ILE A 178 -22.83 4.76 -5.39
C ILE A 178 -21.90 4.87 -6.62
N ILE A 179 -21.36 6.06 -6.91
CA ILE A 179 -20.43 6.25 -8.03
C ILE A 179 -19.13 5.44 -7.81
N THR A 180 -18.64 5.34 -6.57
CA THR A 180 -17.46 4.52 -6.22
C THR A 180 -17.74 3.01 -6.14
N ALA A 181 -19.01 2.59 -6.33
CA ALA A 181 -19.34 1.20 -6.69
C ALA A 181 -19.07 0.90 -8.16
N PHE A 182 -19.29 1.89 -9.04
CA PHE A 182 -19.00 1.78 -10.47
C PHE A 182 -17.53 2.09 -10.80
N ASP A 183 -16.82 2.85 -9.96
CA ASP A 183 -15.39 3.14 -10.17
C ASP A 183 -14.53 1.88 -10.26
N CYS A 184 -14.85 0.84 -9.49
CA CYS A 184 -14.14 -0.44 -9.51
C CYS A 184 -14.22 -1.09 -10.90
N PHE A 185 -15.39 -1.11 -11.52
CA PHE A 185 -15.57 -1.62 -12.89
C PHE A 185 -14.89 -0.74 -13.94
N ILE A 186 -14.91 0.58 -13.75
CA ILE A 186 -14.21 1.54 -14.63
C ILE A 186 -12.69 1.32 -14.52
N PHE A 187 -12.16 1.17 -13.30
CA PHE A 187 -10.75 0.88 -13.05
C PHE A 187 -10.32 -0.45 -13.69
N LEU A 188 -11.06 -1.54 -13.45
CA LEU A 188 -10.79 -2.85 -14.04
C LEU A 188 -10.84 -2.80 -15.58
N PHE A 189 -11.74 -2.01 -16.16
CA PHE A 189 -11.75 -1.76 -17.61
C PHE A 189 -10.50 -1.00 -18.07
N LEU A 190 -10.07 0.03 -17.33
CA LEU A 190 -8.84 0.79 -17.58
C LEU A 190 -7.56 -0.03 -17.36
N GLU A 191 -7.57 -1.03 -16.48
CA GLU A 191 -6.41 -1.89 -16.19
C GLU A 191 -5.91 -2.60 -17.47
N ASN A 192 -6.86 -3.05 -18.32
CA ASN A 192 -6.60 -3.61 -19.66
C ASN A 192 -5.86 -2.65 -20.61
N TYR A 193 -5.88 -1.34 -20.34
CA TYR A 193 -5.14 -0.34 -21.11
C TYR A 193 -3.65 -0.27 -20.69
N GLY A 194 -3.27 -0.95 -19.60
CA GLY A 194 -1.91 -1.17 -19.12
C GLY A 194 -1.62 -0.43 -17.80
N VAL A 195 -1.52 -1.20 -16.70
CA VAL A 195 -1.26 -0.75 -15.32
C VAL A 195 -0.27 0.40 -15.22
N ARG A 196 0.92 0.26 -15.83
CA ARG A 196 2.01 1.26 -15.82
C ARG A 196 1.64 2.65 -16.35
N LYS A 197 0.60 2.76 -17.19
CA LYS A 197 0.08 4.07 -17.64
C LYS A 197 -0.80 4.72 -16.58
N LEU A 198 -1.61 3.93 -15.86
CA LEU A 198 -2.48 4.41 -14.80
C LEU A 198 -1.67 4.86 -13.59
N GLU A 199 -0.69 4.05 -13.17
CA GLU A 199 0.29 4.41 -12.14
C GLU A 199 0.95 5.76 -12.43
N ALA A 200 1.39 5.99 -13.68
CA ALA A 200 1.99 7.25 -14.09
C ALA A 200 1.01 8.43 -14.04
N VAL A 201 -0.27 8.23 -14.38
CA VAL A 201 -1.31 9.28 -14.25
C VAL A 201 -1.57 9.61 -12.79
N PHE A 202 -1.80 8.62 -11.92
CA PHE A 202 -2.04 8.86 -10.50
C PHE A 202 -0.81 9.47 -9.81
N ALA A 203 0.40 9.03 -10.15
CA ALA A 203 1.64 9.63 -9.65
C ALA A 203 1.77 11.12 -10.02
N VAL A 204 1.35 11.54 -11.23
CA VAL A 204 1.34 12.96 -11.63
C VAL A 204 0.30 13.77 -10.86
N LEU A 205 -0.90 13.22 -10.61
CA LEU A 205 -1.94 13.89 -9.83
C LEU A 205 -1.52 14.04 -8.35
N ILE A 206 -0.97 12.98 -7.75
CA ILE A 206 -0.47 12.98 -6.37
C ILE A 206 0.76 13.91 -6.23
N ALA A 207 1.67 13.92 -7.20
CA ALA A 207 2.79 14.86 -7.23
C ALA A 207 2.32 16.32 -7.36
N THR A 208 1.23 16.59 -8.09
CA THR A 208 0.64 17.93 -8.18
C THR A 208 0.11 18.38 -6.81
N MET A 209 -0.63 17.51 -6.10
CA MET A 209 -1.09 17.75 -4.73
C MET A 209 0.09 17.99 -3.77
N ALA A 210 1.14 17.16 -3.85
CA ALA A 210 2.36 17.30 -3.05
C ALA A 210 3.06 18.65 -3.26
N ILE A 211 3.17 19.13 -4.51
CA ILE A 211 3.75 20.44 -4.84
C ILE A 211 2.90 21.58 -4.27
N THR A 212 1.57 21.46 -4.28
CA THR A 212 0.68 22.45 -3.65
C THR A 212 0.85 22.48 -2.13
N PHE A 213 0.98 21.33 -1.45
CA PHE A 213 1.30 21.30 -0.02
C PHE A 213 2.69 21.87 0.30
N ALA A 214 3.70 21.59 -0.52
CA ALA A 214 5.03 22.19 -0.38
C ALA A 214 5.01 23.73 -0.52
N TRP A 215 4.20 24.26 -1.44
CA TRP A 215 3.99 25.70 -1.59
C TRP A 215 3.25 26.31 -0.39
N MET A 216 2.16 25.70 0.07
CA MET A 216 1.42 26.15 1.27
C MET A 216 2.29 26.09 2.54
N PHE A 217 3.14 25.07 2.70
CA PHE A 217 4.13 24.98 3.78
C PHE A 217 5.11 26.17 3.74
N GLY A 218 5.59 26.54 2.54
CA GLY A 218 6.46 27.70 2.34
C GLY A 218 5.79 29.02 2.70
N GLU A 219 4.53 29.23 2.31
CA GLU A 219 3.81 30.48 2.61
C GLU A 219 3.30 30.55 4.06
N ALA A 220 2.98 29.41 4.68
CA ALA A 220 2.59 29.31 6.09
C ALA A 220 3.70 29.72 7.08
N LYS A 221 4.97 29.80 6.61
CA LYS A 221 6.15 30.25 7.35
C LYS A 221 6.22 29.64 8.76
N PRO A 222 6.22 28.30 8.89
CA PRO A 222 6.29 27.63 10.18
C PRO A 222 7.60 28.00 10.89
N ASN A 223 7.54 28.11 12.22
CA ASN A 223 8.75 28.36 13.01
C ASN A 223 9.61 27.10 12.98
N GLY A 224 10.73 27.14 12.24
CA GLY A 224 11.63 25.99 12.08
C GLY A 224 12.19 25.44 13.39
N ILE A 225 12.28 26.26 14.44
CA ILE A 225 12.66 25.82 15.79
C ILE A 225 11.55 24.98 16.42
N GLU A 226 10.29 25.43 16.36
CA GLU A 226 9.13 24.68 16.88
C GLU A 226 8.92 23.37 16.10
N LEU A 227 9.10 23.40 14.77
CA LEU A 227 9.02 22.23 13.89
C LEU A 227 10.07 21.18 14.29
N LEU A 228 11.34 21.59 14.39
CA LEU A 228 12.46 20.71 14.75
C LEU A 228 12.34 20.18 16.19
N LEU A 229 11.86 21.00 17.14
CA LEU A 229 11.54 20.54 18.49
C LEU A 229 10.36 19.55 18.52
N GLY A 230 9.37 19.72 17.64
CA GLY A 230 8.24 18.78 17.48
C GLY A 230 8.65 17.43 16.87
N ILE A 231 9.64 17.45 15.96
CA ILE A 231 10.20 16.25 15.32
C ILE A 231 11.17 15.49 16.26
N LEU A 232 11.93 16.19 17.11
CA LEU A 232 12.97 15.56 17.95
C LEU A 232 12.55 15.27 19.39
N ILE A 233 11.60 16.00 19.99
CA ILE A 233 11.25 15.85 21.40
C ILE A 233 9.91 15.10 21.53
N PRO A 234 9.89 13.85 22.06
CA PRO A 234 8.66 13.14 22.29
C PRO A 234 7.81 13.86 23.34
N LYS A 235 6.64 14.35 22.91
CA LYS A 235 5.63 14.98 23.75
C LYS A 235 4.29 14.31 23.50
N LEU A 236 3.74 13.68 24.53
CA LEU A 236 2.42 13.07 24.50
C LEU A 236 1.56 13.73 25.58
N SER A 237 0.27 13.93 25.30
CA SER A 237 -0.72 14.42 26.26
C SER A 237 -1.89 13.45 26.31
N SER A 238 -2.61 13.38 27.42
CA SER A 238 -3.78 12.49 27.55
C SER A 238 -4.88 12.77 26.52
N ARG A 239 -4.96 14.00 25.99
CA ARG A 239 -5.89 14.37 24.91
C ARG A 239 -5.44 13.88 23.53
N THR A 240 -4.14 13.72 23.30
CA THR A 240 -3.56 13.38 21.98
C THR A 240 -3.25 11.89 21.80
N ILE A 241 -3.63 11.03 22.77
CA ILE A 241 -3.40 9.58 22.68
C ILE A 241 -4.19 8.94 21.51
N LYS A 242 -5.45 9.37 21.28
CA LYS A 242 -6.27 8.78 20.20
C LYS A 242 -5.66 9.06 18.82
N GLN A 243 -5.27 10.30 18.57
CA GLN A 243 -4.59 10.71 17.34
C GLN A 243 -3.22 10.04 17.21
N ALA A 244 -2.48 9.85 18.31
CA ALA A 244 -1.21 9.11 18.28
C ALA A 244 -1.38 7.64 17.83
N VAL A 245 -2.42 6.94 18.29
CA VAL A 245 -2.74 5.58 17.82
C VAL A 245 -3.25 5.59 16.37
N GLY A 246 -3.98 6.63 15.97
CA GLY A 246 -4.40 6.86 14.59
C GLY A 246 -3.20 7.00 13.64
N VAL A 247 -2.28 7.92 13.94
CA VAL A 247 -1.04 8.19 13.18
C VAL A 247 -0.19 6.92 12.99
N VAL A 248 -0.01 6.11 14.03
CA VAL A 248 0.73 4.84 13.90
C VAL A 248 0.00 3.84 12.98
N GLY A 249 -1.33 3.83 13.02
CA GLY A 249 -2.17 2.91 12.25
C GLY A 249 -2.26 3.23 10.76
N CYS A 250 -2.42 4.51 10.40
CA CYS A 250 -2.46 4.92 8.99
C CYS A 250 -1.09 4.85 8.30
N ILE A 251 0.01 5.09 9.03
CA ILE A 251 1.36 4.97 8.47
C ILE A 251 1.79 3.51 8.29
N ILE A 252 1.44 2.61 9.22
CA ILE A 252 1.90 1.20 9.20
C ILE A 252 0.75 0.27 8.76
N MET A 253 0.28 0.46 7.53
CA MET A 253 -0.75 -0.38 6.90
C MET A 253 -0.32 -1.87 6.82
N PRO A 254 -1.03 -2.81 7.48
CA PRO A 254 -0.65 -4.22 7.54
C PRO A 254 -0.70 -4.93 6.17
N HIS A 255 -1.69 -4.63 5.34
CA HIS A 255 -1.85 -5.25 4.01
C HIS A 255 -0.69 -4.90 3.07
N ASN A 256 -0.09 -3.72 3.22
CA ASN A 256 1.09 -3.30 2.44
C ASN A 256 2.33 -4.12 2.74
N VAL A 257 2.43 -4.73 3.94
CA VAL A 257 3.52 -5.65 4.29
C VAL A 257 3.43 -6.94 3.45
N PHE A 258 2.21 -7.47 3.26
CA PHE A 258 1.98 -8.61 2.39
C PHE A 258 2.20 -8.25 0.91
N LEU A 259 1.63 -7.12 0.46
CA LEU A 259 1.74 -6.62 -0.91
C LEU A 259 3.19 -6.43 -1.33
N HIS A 260 4.00 -5.69 -0.56
CA HIS A 260 5.37 -5.39 -0.94
C HIS A 260 6.26 -6.65 -1.01
N SER A 261 6.03 -7.62 -0.11
CA SER A 261 6.72 -8.92 -0.17
C SER A 261 6.42 -9.72 -1.45
N ALA A 262 5.34 -9.39 -2.16
CA ALA A 262 4.97 -9.97 -3.46
C ALA A 262 5.40 -9.08 -4.65
N LEU A 263 5.24 -7.74 -4.57
CA LEU A 263 5.60 -6.83 -5.66
C LEU A 263 7.09 -6.91 -6.06
N VAL A 264 7.99 -7.20 -5.11
CA VAL A 264 9.42 -7.43 -5.40
C VAL A 264 9.70 -8.69 -6.24
N GLN A 265 8.72 -9.58 -6.41
CA GLN A 265 8.81 -10.78 -7.28
C GLN A 265 8.32 -10.51 -8.71
N SER A 266 7.87 -9.28 -9.02
CA SER A 266 7.59 -8.83 -10.40
C SER A 266 8.84 -8.73 -11.29
N ARG A 267 10.03 -8.83 -10.68
CA ARG A 267 11.34 -8.89 -11.34
C ARG A 267 11.92 -10.27 -11.19
N GLU A 268 12.49 -10.81 -12.27
CA GLU A 268 13.14 -12.12 -12.21
C GLU A 268 14.54 -11.99 -11.60
N ILE A 269 14.82 -12.84 -10.61
CA ILE A 269 16.07 -12.86 -9.84
C ILE A 269 16.59 -14.30 -9.84
N ASP A 270 17.85 -14.49 -10.23
CA ASP A 270 18.52 -15.79 -10.13
C ASP A 270 18.91 -16.07 -8.67
N HIS A 271 18.10 -16.89 -8.00
CA HIS A 271 18.30 -17.29 -6.62
C HIS A 271 19.51 -18.23 -6.43
N SER A 272 20.06 -18.82 -7.51
CA SER A 272 21.30 -19.59 -7.46
C SER A 272 22.54 -18.71 -7.34
N LYS A 273 22.45 -17.43 -7.73
CA LYS A 273 23.56 -16.47 -7.74
C LYS A 273 23.44 -15.50 -6.55
N LYS A 274 24.11 -15.80 -5.43
CA LYS A 274 24.04 -15.00 -4.18
C LYS A 274 24.29 -13.49 -4.40
N GLY A 275 25.22 -13.15 -5.29
CA GLY A 275 25.49 -11.77 -5.70
C GLY A 275 24.29 -11.05 -6.31
N ARG A 276 23.43 -11.74 -7.06
CA ARG A 276 22.20 -11.20 -7.65
C ARG A 276 21.11 -10.93 -6.62
N VAL A 277 20.95 -11.84 -5.66
CA VAL A 277 20.02 -11.64 -4.54
C VAL A 277 20.47 -10.42 -3.73
N GLN A 278 21.77 -10.27 -3.45
CA GLN A 278 22.30 -9.10 -2.76
C GLN A 278 22.22 -7.81 -3.59
N GLU A 279 22.43 -7.87 -4.91
CA GLU A 279 22.22 -6.76 -5.86
C GLU A 279 20.76 -6.25 -5.78
N ALA A 280 19.78 -7.15 -5.90
CA ALA A 280 18.37 -6.81 -5.81
C ALA A 280 17.98 -6.26 -4.42
N LEU A 281 18.46 -6.87 -3.33
CA LEU A 281 18.24 -6.37 -1.97
C LEU A 281 18.76 -4.94 -1.79
N ASN A 282 19.92 -4.61 -2.37
CA ASN A 282 20.48 -3.26 -2.31
C ASN A 282 19.62 -2.27 -3.12
N TYR A 283 19.19 -2.65 -4.33
CA TYR A 283 18.34 -1.79 -5.17
C TYR A 283 16.98 -1.51 -4.54
N TYR A 284 16.25 -2.54 -4.08
CA TYR A 284 14.97 -2.35 -3.39
C TYR A 284 15.11 -1.59 -2.08
N SER A 285 16.25 -1.72 -1.39
CA SER A 285 16.51 -0.93 -0.18
C SER A 285 16.69 0.55 -0.47
N ILE A 286 17.35 0.90 -1.59
CA ILE A 286 17.50 2.30 -2.03
C ILE A 286 16.15 2.84 -2.50
N GLU A 287 15.43 2.11 -3.36
CA GLU A 287 14.12 2.51 -3.89
C GLU A 287 13.12 2.78 -2.76
N SER A 288 12.92 1.81 -1.86
CA SER A 288 11.97 1.93 -0.74
C SER A 288 12.31 3.11 0.18
N THR A 289 13.60 3.37 0.40
CA THR A 289 14.05 4.49 1.24
C THR A 289 13.76 5.84 0.59
N VAL A 290 14.00 5.98 -0.73
CA VAL A 290 13.68 7.21 -1.47
C VAL A 290 12.16 7.42 -1.53
N ALA A 291 11.40 6.37 -1.80
CA ALA A 291 9.95 6.42 -1.95
C ALA A 291 9.26 6.81 -0.62
N LEU A 292 9.62 6.18 0.51
CA LEU A 292 9.05 6.53 1.82
C LEU A 292 9.58 7.85 2.39
N MET A 293 10.81 8.27 2.02
CA MET A 293 11.29 9.62 2.34
C MET A 293 10.43 10.69 1.64
N LEU A 294 10.04 10.45 0.37
CA LEU A 294 9.16 11.36 -0.36
C LEU A 294 7.77 11.43 0.29
N SER A 295 7.15 10.29 0.62
CA SER A 295 5.88 10.28 1.35
C SER A 295 6.00 11.00 2.70
N PHE A 296 7.02 10.68 3.53
CA PHE A 296 7.26 11.39 4.79
C PHE A 296 7.30 12.92 4.65
N ILE A 297 7.96 13.43 3.60
CA ILE A 297 8.03 14.88 3.34
C ILE A 297 6.65 15.47 3.03
N ILE A 298 5.81 14.74 2.28
CA ILE A 298 4.44 15.17 1.94
C ILE A 298 3.57 15.17 3.20
N ASN A 299 3.56 14.07 3.96
CA ASN A 299 2.86 13.93 5.23
C ASN A 299 3.27 15.01 6.25
N LEU A 300 4.57 15.32 6.34
CA LEU A 300 5.10 16.42 7.15
C LEU A 300 4.58 17.79 6.69
N PHE A 301 4.50 18.04 5.38
CA PHE A 301 3.92 19.28 4.84
C PHE A 301 2.42 19.39 5.14
N VAL A 302 1.64 18.32 4.93
CA VAL A 302 0.20 18.25 5.28
C VAL A 302 0.01 18.56 6.77
N THR A 303 0.63 17.76 7.65
CA THR A 303 0.52 17.92 9.11
C THR A 303 0.91 19.32 9.57
N THR A 304 1.99 19.90 9.02
CA THR A 304 2.45 21.25 9.38
C THR A 304 1.50 22.34 8.88
N VAL A 305 0.95 22.21 7.67
CA VAL A 305 -0.03 23.18 7.13
C VAL A 305 -1.32 23.15 7.93
N PHE A 306 -1.82 21.99 8.35
CA PHE A 306 -3.00 21.92 9.24
C PHE A 306 -2.69 22.38 10.68
N ALA A 307 -1.51 22.09 11.21
CA ALA A 307 -1.07 22.62 12.51
C ALA A 307 -0.98 24.16 12.52
N LYS A 308 -0.30 24.76 11.53
CA LYS A 308 -0.26 26.23 11.38
C LYS A 308 -1.59 26.81 10.86
N GLY A 309 -2.44 25.95 10.32
CA GLY A 309 -3.82 26.18 9.91
C GLY A 309 -4.73 26.49 11.08
N PHE A 310 -4.86 25.52 12.00
CA PHE A 310 -6.01 25.40 12.90
C PHE A 310 -5.65 25.05 14.35
N TYR A 311 -4.38 24.74 14.68
CA TYR A 311 -4.04 24.35 16.06
C TYR A 311 -4.34 25.47 17.06
N GLY A 312 -5.22 25.17 18.01
CA GLY A 312 -5.71 26.11 19.02
C GLY A 312 -6.94 26.94 18.63
N THR A 313 -7.54 26.72 17.46
CA THR A 313 -8.86 27.30 17.12
C THR A 313 -10.00 26.34 17.50
N GLU A 314 -11.24 26.83 17.54
CA GLU A 314 -12.42 26.01 17.87
C GLU A 314 -12.69 24.93 16.81
N GLN A 315 -12.43 25.26 15.53
CA GLN A 315 -12.59 24.38 14.36
C GLN A 315 -11.64 23.17 14.38
N ALA A 316 -10.59 23.18 15.21
CA ALA A 316 -9.57 22.13 15.24
C ALA A 316 -10.11 20.71 15.51
N ASN A 317 -11.30 20.59 16.10
CA ASN A 317 -11.92 19.29 16.45
C ASN A 317 -12.94 18.81 15.40
N ASN A 318 -13.25 19.63 14.39
CA ASN A 318 -14.27 19.41 13.36
C ASN A 318 -13.65 19.45 11.96
N ILE A 319 -12.34 19.25 11.86
CA ILE A 319 -11.58 19.28 10.62
C ILE A 319 -11.43 17.85 10.08
N GLY A 320 -11.82 17.66 8.83
CA GLY A 320 -11.83 16.37 8.15
C GLY A 320 -11.73 16.54 6.63
N LEU A 321 -11.54 15.43 5.90
CA LEU A 321 -11.38 15.41 4.43
C LEU A 321 -12.39 16.30 3.67
N VAL A 322 -13.62 16.41 4.19
CA VAL A 322 -14.75 17.14 3.58
C VAL A 322 -14.54 18.65 3.53
N ASN A 323 -14.12 19.23 4.66
CA ASN A 323 -14.04 20.68 4.84
C ASN A 323 -12.60 21.21 4.73
N ALA A 324 -11.60 20.34 4.88
CA ALA A 324 -10.18 20.61 4.65
C ALA A 324 -9.92 21.42 3.37
N GLY A 325 -10.47 20.98 2.22
CA GLY A 325 -10.28 21.67 0.94
C GLY A 325 -10.88 23.09 0.88
N GLN A 326 -11.95 23.35 1.63
CA GLN A 326 -12.58 24.68 1.71
C GLN A 326 -11.73 25.61 2.58
N TYR A 327 -11.34 25.16 3.78
CA TYR A 327 -10.50 25.97 4.68
C TYR A 327 -9.09 26.24 4.11
N LEU A 328 -8.51 25.30 3.35
CA LEU A 328 -7.26 25.54 2.61
C LEU A 328 -7.46 26.61 1.52
N GLN A 329 -8.59 26.60 0.81
CA GLN A 329 -8.93 27.61 -0.19
C GLN A 329 -9.21 28.99 0.43
N GLU A 330 -9.81 29.06 1.62
CA GLU A 330 -10.00 30.32 2.37
C GLU A 330 -8.67 30.89 2.89
N LYS A 331 -7.79 30.04 3.42
CA LYS A 331 -6.54 30.49 4.09
C LYS A 331 -5.36 30.73 3.15
N TYR A 332 -5.26 29.97 2.05
CA TYR A 332 -4.11 30.00 1.12
C TYR A 332 -4.50 30.22 -0.35
N GLY A 333 -5.79 30.43 -0.65
CA GLY A 333 -6.27 30.65 -2.02
C GLY A 333 -5.86 32.00 -2.64
N GLY A 334 -6.28 32.21 -3.89
CA GLY A 334 -5.93 33.39 -4.71
C GLY A 334 -4.90 33.11 -5.82
N GLY A 335 -4.41 31.88 -5.94
CA GLY A 335 -3.60 31.41 -7.06
C GLY A 335 -4.39 31.12 -8.34
N PHE A 336 -3.67 30.72 -9.40
CA PHE A 336 -4.24 30.47 -10.74
C PHE A 336 -5.21 29.27 -10.81
N PHE A 337 -5.03 28.27 -9.94
CA PHE A 337 -5.99 27.17 -9.74
C PHE A 337 -6.49 27.18 -8.27
N PRO A 338 -7.79 26.97 -8.01
CA PRO A 338 -8.29 26.84 -6.65
C PRO A 338 -7.80 25.56 -5.97
N ILE A 339 -7.30 25.70 -4.74
CA ILE A 339 -6.76 24.62 -3.91
C ILE A 339 -7.84 23.59 -3.60
N LEU A 340 -9.11 24.02 -3.48
CA LEU A 340 -10.28 23.13 -3.33
C LEU A 340 -10.34 22.04 -4.41
N TYR A 341 -10.09 22.39 -5.67
CA TYR A 341 -10.10 21.42 -6.78
C TYR A 341 -8.82 20.58 -6.82
N ILE A 342 -7.66 21.13 -6.43
CA ILE A 342 -6.41 20.36 -6.32
C ILE A 342 -6.54 19.30 -5.22
N TRP A 343 -7.14 19.66 -4.07
CA TRP A 343 -7.48 18.73 -2.99
C TRP A 343 -8.47 17.65 -3.47
N GLY A 344 -9.57 18.05 -4.12
CA GLY A 344 -10.55 17.08 -4.65
C GLY A 344 -9.96 16.12 -5.70
N ILE A 345 -9.16 16.61 -6.64
CA ILE A 345 -8.50 15.77 -7.66
C ILE A 345 -7.43 14.87 -7.02
N GLY A 346 -6.64 15.39 -6.08
CA GLY A 346 -5.61 14.64 -5.36
C GLY A 346 -6.20 13.53 -4.48
N LEU A 347 -7.27 13.83 -3.75
CA LEU A 347 -7.98 12.86 -2.90
C LEU A 347 -8.65 11.75 -3.73
N LEU A 348 -9.23 12.10 -4.90
CA LEU A 348 -9.74 11.09 -5.83
C LEU A 348 -8.61 10.23 -6.39
N ALA A 349 -7.49 10.83 -6.82
CA ALA A 349 -6.33 10.09 -7.34
C ALA A 349 -5.71 9.14 -6.29
N ALA A 350 -5.63 9.59 -5.03
CA ALA A 350 -5.19 8.77 -3.90
C ALA A 350 -6.13 7.57 -3.66
N GLY A 351 -7.44 7.80 -3.59
CA GLY A 351 -8.44 6.74 -3.43
C GLY A 351 -8.39 5.71 -4.56
N GLN A 352 -8.41 6.16 -5.82
CA GLN A 352 -8.33 5.27 -6.99
C GLN A 352 -7.01 4.48 -7.04
N SER A 353 -5.88 5.11 -6.70
CA SER A 353 -4.58 4.41 -6.71
C SER A 353 -4.45 3.39 -5.57
N SER A 354 -5.11 3.63 -4.42
CA SER A 354 -5.17 2.66 -3.33
C SER A 354 -6.04 1.45 -3.70
N THR A 355 -7.12 1.64 -4.47
CA THR A 355 -7.96 0.52 -4.95
C THR A 355 -7.15 -0.50 -5.77
N ILE A 356 -6.11 -0.05 -6.47
CA ILE A 356 -5.14 -0.91 -7.18
C ILE A 356 -4.34 -1.76 -6.18
N THR A 357 -3.69 -1.11 -5.20
CA THR A 357 -2.84 -1.78 -4.21
C THR A 357 -3.65 -2.71 -3.32
N GLY A 358 -4.87 -2.31 -2.93
CA GLY A 358 -5.83 -3.15 -2.20
C GLY A 358 -6.26 -4.39 -2.99
N THR A 359 -6.58 -4.25 -4.29
CA THR A 359 -6.94 -5.39 -5.15
C THR A 359 -5.81 -6.41 -5.24
N TYR A 360 -4.58 -5.95 -5.51
CA TYR A 360 -3.40 -6.83 -5.55
C TYR A 360 -3.07 -7.43 -4.18
N ALA A 361 -3.13 -6.64 -3.10
CA ALA A 361 -2.90 -7.12 -1.74
C ALA A 361 -3.88 -8.24 -1.38
N GLY A 362 -5.17 -8.06 -1.71
CA GLY A 362 -6.21 -9.07 -1.52
C GLY A 362 -5.96 -10.36 -2.30
N GLN A 363 -5.49 -10.27 -3.56
CA GLN A 363 -5.10 -11.46 -4.33
C GLN A 363 -3.91 -12.21 -3.70
N PHE A 364 -2.86 -11.51 -3.26
CA PHE A 364 -1.71 -12.15 -2.60
C PHE A 364 -2.05 -12.71 -1.21
N ILE A 365 -2.88 -12.02 -0.42
CA ILE A 365 -3.37 -12.50 0.88
C ILE A 365 -4.18 -13.79 0.69
N MET A 366 -5.20 -13.77 -0.16
CA MET A 366 -6.11 -14.91 -0.35
C MET A 366 -5.43 -16.09 -1.07
N GLY A 367 -4.65 -15.83 -2.13
CA GLY A 367 -3.89 -16.85 -2.85
C GLY A 367 -2.85 -17.51 -1.95
N GLY A 368 -2.08 -16.72 -1.21
CA GLY A 368 -1.09 -17.20 -0.26
C GLY A 368 -1.72 -18.03 0.86
N PHE A 369 -2.59 -17.43 1.67
CA PHE A 369 -3.15 -18.11 2.86
C PHE A 369 -4.09 -19.28 2.53
N LEU A 370 -4.95 -19.15 1.50
CA LEU A 370 -6.02 -20.13 1.24
C LEU A 370 -5.80 -21.02 0.00
N ASN A 371 -4.86 -20.70 -0.88
CA ASN A 371 -4.71 -21.31 -2.22
C ASN A 371 -5.87 -21.01 -3.19
N LEU A 372 -6.70 -20.00 -2.90
CA LEU A 372 -7.84 -19.65 -3.75
C LEU A 372 -7.42 -18.60 -4.78
N ARG A 373 -7.53 -18.95 -6.05
CA ARG A 373 -7.44 -18.02 -7.19
C ARG A 373 -8.85 -17.56 -7.54
N LEU A 374 -9.09 -16.25 -7.53
CA LEU A 374 -10.29 -15.62 -8.10
C LEU A 374 -9.84 -14.57 -9.12
N LYS A 375 -10.57 -14.47 -10.23
CA LYS A 375 -10.38 -13.44 -11.27
C LYS A 375 -10.41 -12.04 -10.63
N LYS A 376 -9.58 -11.11 -11.12
CA LYS A 376 -9.32 -9.79 -10.48
C LYS A 376 -10.63 -9.07 -10.12
N TRP A 377 -11.56 -9.02 -11.09
CA TRP A 377 -12.84 -8.33 -10.94
C TRP A 377 -13.77 -8.94 -9.89
N ILE A 378 -13.80 -10.26 -9.74
CA ILE A 378 -14.63 -10.95 -8.72
C ILE A 378 -14.11 -10.60 -7.33
N ARG A 379 -12.79 -10.63 -7.15
CA ARG A 379 -12.15 -10.32 -5.88
C ARG A 379 -12.40 -8.87 -5.46
N ALA A 380 -12.19 -7.92 -6.36
CA ALA A 380 -12.43 -6.50 -6.11
C ALA A 380 -13.93 -6.21 -5.82
N LEU A 381 -14.85 -6.78 -6.61
CA LEU A 381 -16.30 -6.63 -6.38
C LEU A 381 -16.73 -7.13 -5.00
N ILE A 382 -16.15 -8.22 -4.50
CA ILE A 382 -16.46 -8.75 -3.15
C ILE A 382 -15.97 -7.80 -2.06
N THR A 383 -14.71 -7.33 -2.09
CA THR A 383 -14.21 -6.41 -1.04
C THR A 383 -14.93 -5.07 -1.10
N ARG A 384 -15.10 -4.51 -2.30
CA ARG A 384 -15.80 -3.23 -2.52
C ARG A 384 -17.24 -3.31 -2.04
N SER A 385 -17.94 -4.43 -2.26
CA SER A 385 -19.29 -4.63 -1.70
C SER A 385 -19.30 -4.65 -0.17
N CYS A 386 -18.32 -5.31 0.46
CA CYS A 386 -18.15 -5.32 1.92
C CYS A 386 -17.76 -3.93 2.49
N ALA A 387 -17.10 -3.07 1.70
CA ALA A 387 -16.77 -1.70 2.08
C ALA A 387 -17.92 -0.70 1.86
N ILE A 388 -18.68 -0.86 0.77
CA ILE A 388 -19.81 0.02 0.43
C ILE A 388 -20.95 -0.13 1.44
N VAL A 389 -21.30 -1.35 1.87
CA VAL A 389 -22.44 -1.55 2.79
C VAL A 389 -22.33 -0.73 4.09
N PRO A 390 -21.25 -0.80 4.89
CA PRO A 390 -21.12 0.04 6.08
C PRO A 390 -21.03 1.53 5.74
N THR A 391 -20.31 1.90 4.68
CA THR A 391 -20.17 3.31 4.25
C THR A 391 -21.52 3.91 3.85
N MET A 392 -22.36 3.15 3.15
CA MET A 392 -23.71 3.53 2.73
C MET A 392 -24.66 3.65 3.91
N ILE A 393 -24.56 2.75 4.89
CA ILE A 393 -25.33 2.85 6.14
C ILE A 393 -24.95 4.15 6.87
N VAL A 394 -23.66 4.48 6.97
CA VAL A 394 -23.25 5.74 7.62
C VAL A 394 -23.71 6.96 6.81
N ALA A 395 -23.53 6.96 5.49
CA ALA A 395 -23.95 8.06 4.62
C ALA A 395 -25.47 8.31 4.62
N LEU A 396 -26.30 7.27 4.73
CA LEU A 396 -27.77 7.40 4.73
C LEU A 396 -28.36 7.67 6.13
N VAL A 397 -27.74 7.17 7.20
CA VAL A 397 -28.25 7.35 8.58
C VAL A 397 -27.74 8.65 9.21
N PHE A 398 -26.58 9.16 8.79
CA PHE A 398 -25.90 10.31 9.38
C PHE A 398 -25.60 11.44 8.37
N ASP A 399 -26.43 11.59 7.31
CA ASP A 399 -26.34 12.58 6.21
C ASP A 399 -26.41 14.07 6.65
N THR A 400 -26.28 14.35 7.96
CA THR A 400 -26.36 15.67 8.60
C THR A 400 -25.22 15.97 9.58
N SER A 401 -24.23 15.08 9.77
CA SER A 401 -23.08 15.32 10.67
C SER A 401 -21.78 14.82 10.05
N GLU A 402 -20.96 15.74 9.53
CA GLU A 402 -19.65 15.41 8.93
C GLU A 402 -18.72 14.77 9.97
N ASP A 403 -18.77 15.24 11.22
CA ASP A 403 -18.12 14.69 12.42
C ASP A 403 -18.19 13.15 12.54
N THR A 404 -19.28 12.50 12.07
CA THR A 404 -19.45 11.04 12.19
C THR A 404 -18.58 10.27 11.19
N LEU A 405 -18.26 10.86 10.04
CA LEU A 405 -17.35 10.28 9.03
C LEU A 405 -15.91 10.35 9.53
N ASP A 406 -15.53 11.50 10.08
CA ASP A 406 -14.19 11.78 10.61
C ASP A 406 -13.90 10.87 11.82
N VAL A 407 -14.90 10.65 12.70
CA VAL A 407 -14.86 9.66 13.78
C VAL A 407 -14.76 8.22 13.26
N MET A 408 -15.44 7.86 12.17
CA MET A 408 -15.31 6.54 11.54
C MET A 408 -13.91 6.32 10.96
N ASN A 409 -13.35 7.32 10.25
CA ASN A 409 -11.98 7.28 9.73
C ASN A 409 -10.95 7.12 10.87
N GLU A 410 -11.12 7.85 11.98
CA GLU A 410 -10.23 7.72 13.15
C GLU A 410 -10.33 6.30 13.77
N TRP A 411 -11.52 5.69 13.81
CA TRP A 411 -11.70 4.29 14.24
C TRP A 411 -11.11 3.26 13.25
N LEU A 412 -11.15 3.53 11.94
CA LEU A 412 -10.51 2.68 10.93
C LEU A 412 -8.98 2.74 11.03
N ASN A 413 -8.41 3.92 11.29
CA ASN A 413 -6.98 4.05 11.61
C ASN A 413 -6.60 3.32 12.91
N VAL A 414 -7.44 3.38 13.95
CA VAL A 414 -7.26 2.55 15.16
C VAL A 414 -7.37 1.04 14.85
N LEU A 415 -8.26 0.63 13.95
CA LEU A 415 -8.34 -0.76 13.48
C LEU A 415 -7.04 -1.19 12.78
N GLN A 416 -6.48 -0.40 11.87
CA GLN A 416 -5.18 -0.71 11.26
C GLN A 416 -4.08 -0.88 12.32
N SER A 417 -4.04 -0.01 13.33
CA SER A 417 -3.12 -0.11 14.48
C SER A 417 -3.25 -1.44 15.24
N ILE A 418 -4.47 -1.96 15.44
CA ILE A 418 -4.73 -3.28 16.07
C ILE A 418 -4.25 -4.44 15.18
N GLN A 419 -4.21 -4.23 13.86
CA GLN A 419 -3.82 -5.24 12.87
C GLN A 419 -2.30 -5.33 12.64
N ILE A 420 -1.51 -4.29 12.97
CA ILE A 420 -0.03 -4.27 12.81
C ILE A 420 0.65 -5.54 13.35
N PRO A 421 0.37 -6.04 14.58
CA PRO A 421 1.06 -7.21 15.12
C PRO A 421 0.84 -8.49 14.30
N PHE A 422 -0.31 -8.62 13.64
CA PHE A 422 -0.66 -9.80 12.86
C PHE A 422 0.08 -9.87 11.52
N ALA A 423 0.53 -8.74 10.97
CA ALA A 423 1.48 -8.73 9.84
C ALA A 423 2.95 -8.78 10.34
N LEU A 424 3.25 -8.04 11.42
CA LEU A 424 4.62 -7.83 11.89
C LEU A 424 5.23 -9.05 12.58
N ILE A 425 4.50 -9.73 13.48
CA ILE A 425 5.04 -10.90 14.20
C ILE A 425 5.42 -12.02 13.23
N PRO A 426 4.57 -12.44 12.26
CA PRO A 426 4.98 -13.43 11.27
C PRO A 426 6.19 -13.00 10.45
N LEU A 427 6.24 -11.75 9.97
CA LEU A 427 7.38 -11.23 9.22
C LEU A 427 8.70 -11.35 10.02
N LEU A 428 8.69 -10.90 11.28
CA LEU A 428 9.87 -10.93 12.14
C LEU A 428 10.33 -12.36 12.46
N CYS A 429 9.39 -13.27 12.72
CA CYS A 429 9.68 -14.68 12.94
C CYS A 429 10.29 -15.34 11.69
N LEU A 430 9.72 -15.11 10.51
CA LEU A 430 10.17 -15.72 9.25
C LEU A 430 11.53 -15.18 8.81
N VAL A 431 11.74 -13.86 8.86
CA VAL A 431 13.04 -13.24 8.52
C VAL A 431 14.14 -13.56 9.55
N SER A 432 13.78 -14.02 10.75
CA SER A 432 14.71 -14.55 11.75
C SER A 432 15.10 -16.03 11.54
N LYS A 433 14.32 -16.81 10.76
CA LYS A 433 14.54 -18.25 10.56
C LYS A 433 15.63 -18.51 9.53
N GLU A 434 16.70 -19.17 9.97
CA GLU A 434 17.84 -19.53 9.12
C GLU A 434 17.48 -20.57 8.05
N GLN A 435 16.52 -21.46 8.34
CA GLN A 435 15.97 -22.44 7.39
C GLN A 435 15.22 -21.78 6.22
N ILE A 436 14.74 -20.54 6.39
CA ILE A 436 13.97 -19.80 5.38
C ILE A 436 14.86 -18.80 4.66
N MET A 437 15.61 -17.98 5.41
CA MET A 437 16.43 -16.90 4.86
C MET A 437 17.83 -17.32 4.40
N GLY A 438 18.31 -18.50 4.84
CA GLY A 438 19.67 -18.95 4.59
C GLY A 438 20.71 -17.89 4.96
N ALA A 439 21.53 -17.51 3.97
CA ALA A 439 22.59 -16.51 4.13
C ALA A 439 22.09 -15.06 4.31
N PHE A 440 20.81 -14.77 4.06
CA PHE A 440 20.23 -13.42 4.10
C PHE A 440 19.41 -13.13 5.38
N LYS A 441 19.57 -13.97 6.41
CA LYS A 441 19.00 -13.84 7.75
C LYS A 441 19.41 -12.52 8.42
N ILE A 442 18.51 -11.91 9.21
CA ILE A 442 18.83 -10.67 9.92
C ILE A 442 19.86 -10.87 11.05
N GLY A 443 20.76 -9.89 11.18
CA GLY A 443 21.76 -9.86 12.25
C GLY A 443 21.16 -9.62 13.64
N PRO A 444 21.89 -9.98 14.71
CA PRO A 444 21.36 -10.00 16.08
C PRO A 444 20.93 -8.61 16.58
N VAL A 445 21.55 -7.51 16.14
CA VAL A 445 21.14 -6.15 16.52
C VAL A 445 19.71 -5.86 16.08
N LEU A 446 19.36 -6.22 14.84
CA LEU A 446 18.00 -6.03 14.33
C LEU A 446 17.02 -6.95 15.06
N LYS A 447 17.43 -8.19 15.36
CA LYS A 447 16.64 -9.12 16.18
C LYS A 447 16.36 -8.55 17.58
N VAL A 448 17.33 -7.87 18.22
CA VAL A 448 17.17 -7.22 19.53
C VAL A 448 16.21 -6.02 19.46
N SER A 449 16.37 -5.14 18.46
CA SER A 449 15.44 -4.01 18.25
C SER A 449 14.00 -4.50 18.01
N CYS A 450 13.83 -5.63 17.35
CA CYS A 450 12.52 -6.24 17.12
C CYS A 450 12.01 -7.01 18.35
N SER A 451 12.86 -7.63 19.17
CA SER A 451 12.45 -8.32 20.39
C SER A 451 12.16 -7.39 21.58
N LEU A 452 12.42 -6.09 21.47
CA LEU A 452 11.80 -5.09 22.36
C LEU A 452 10.26 -5.05 22.25
N PHE A 453 9.68 -5.57 21.17
CA PHE A 453 8.23 -5.83 21.03
C PHE A 453 7.83 -7.26 21.42
N TYR A 454 8.78 -8.11 21.83
CA TYR A 454 8.59 -9.54 22.05
C TYR A 454 9.28 -9.98 23.33
N SER A 455 8.65 -9.63 24.46
CA SER A 455 9.02 -10.20 25.76
C SER A 455 8.58 -11.66 25.79
N GLU A 456 9.51 -12.59 25.57
CA GLU A 456 9.25 -14.03 25.65
C GLU A 456 8.75 -14.42 27.06
N PRO A 457 7.61 -15.14 27.17
CA PRO A 457 7.43 -16.12 28.22
C PRO A 457 8.39 -17.28 27.90
N GLY A 458 9.38 -17.49 28.77
CA GLY A 458 10.38 -18.56 28.65
C GLY A 458 9.97 -19.90 29.25
#